data_AF-A0A2Z6MML1-F1
#
_entry.id   AF-A0A2Z6MML1-F1
#
_cell.length_a   1.000
_cell.length_b   1.000
_cell.length_c   1.000
_cell.angle_alpha   90.00
_cell.angle_beta   90.00
_cell.angle_gamma   90.00
#
_symmetry.space_group_name_H-M   'P 1'
#
loop_
_entity.id
_entity.type
_entity.pdbx_description
1 polymer ?
#
loop_
_entity_poly.entity_id
_entity_poly.type
_entity_poly.pdbx_seq_one_letter_code
_entity_poly.pdbx_strand_id
1 'polypeptide(L)'
;MKGVFWFLVVSVVIATLIPLSHCSKKPVGIARKEDIPYIKCQVCEILAKQLYQQVQSKKAEISPKKISEYQIIEIAENVCNLKKVEADWILRIDIVEKEDRLELVEHDSEGQCNSECKTIERACQDVMGYSDTDVAEYLYKSKHDIDSLFNYLCKDLSKSCNKKPPPVPKDRTPGEPFVAKSSKEAEMEKLLKSMEGMPGAPGMKMYSRDDLMNMKNFGGENEDDDEDEDDDGDTGFPSKLGKVLRSKENEKGDWKQKIRKGIVDTSTTLKKHATKVSNRLQRWWKGKKTASSKKSSKSEL
;
A
#
# COMPACT_ATOMS: atom_id res chain seq x y z
N MET A 1 -25.68 28.32 -48.78
CA MET A 1 -24.31 27.99 -48.32
C MET A 1 -23.94 28.66 -47.00
N LYS A 2 -23.69 29.99 -46.92
CA LYS A 2 -23.16 30.66 -45.69
C LYS A 2 -23.84 30.25 -44.37
N GLY A 3 -25.18 30.25 -44.30
CA GLY A 3 -25.92 29.86 -43.08
C GLY A 3 -25.68 28.42 -42.61
N VAL A 4 -25.57 27.45 -43.53
CA VAL A 4 -25.32 26.04 -43.19
C VAL A 4 -23.95 25.87 -42.52
N PHE A 5 -22.96 26.62 -42.98
CA PHE A 5 -21.62 26.62 -42.39
C PHE A 5 -21.63 27.18 -40.96
N TRP A 6 -22.44 28.21 -40.70
CA TRP A 6 -22.57 28.78 -39.36
C TRP A 6 -23.24 27.82 -38.38
N PHE A 7 -24.33 27.15 -38.78
CA PHE A 7 -24.98 26.10 -37.97
C PHE A 7 -24.01 24.95 -37.64
N LEU A 8 -23.22 24.48 -38.62
CA LEU A 8 -22.22 23.43 -38.36
C LEU A 8 -21.15 23.86 -37.35
N VAL A 9 -20.61 25.08 -37.48
CA VAL A 9 -19.60 25.61 -36.54
C VAL A 9 -20.18 25.76 -35.12
N VAL A 10 -21.41 26.26 -34.99
CA VAL A 10 -22.08 26.40 -33.69
C VAL A 10 -22.33 25.03 -33.04
N SER A 11 -22.80 24.03 -33.79
CA SER A 11 -23.00 22.67 -33.27
C SER A 11 -21.70 22.01 -32.78
N VAL A 12 -20.57 22.23 -33.47
CA VAL A 12 -19.26 21.71 -33.04
C VAL A 12 -18.80 22.35 -31.74
N VAL A 13 -18.97 23.67 -31.58
CA VAL A 13 -18.59 24.37 -30.34
C VAL A 13 -19.45 23.91 -29.14
N ILE A 14 -20.75 23.70 -29.33
CA ILE A 14 -21.65 23.19 -28.29
C ILE A 14 -21.23 21.77 -27.84
N ALA A 15 -20.84 20.90 -28.78
CA ALA A 15 -20.35 19.56 -28.45
C ALA A 15 -19.08 19.57 -27.59
N THR A 16 -18.20 20.58 -27.75
CA THR A 16 -16.98 20.73 -26.92
C THR A 16 -17.23 21.30 -25.51
N LEU A 17 -18.45 21.73 -25.19
CA LEU A 17 -18.81 22.33 -23.90
C LEU A 17 -19.51 21.37 -22.93
N ILE A 18 -19.67 20.10 -23.30
CA ILE A 18 -20.15 19.05 -22.39
C ILE A 18 -18.93 18.44 -21.67
N PRO A 19 -18.66 18.76 -20.39
CA PRO A 19 -17.70 17.99 -19.63
C PRO A 19 -18.23 16.56 -19.49
N LEU A 20 -17.54 15.60 -20.12
CA LEU A 20 -17.79 14.17 -19.94
C LEU A 20 -17.29 13.71 -18.55
N SER A 21 -17.87 14.30 -17.50
CA SER A 21 -17.76 13.86 -16.11
C SER A 21 -18.47 12.52 -15.94
N HIS A 22 -17.87 11.49 -16.52
CA HIS A 22 -18.10 10.10 -16.12
C HIS A 22 -17.54 9.93 -14.71
N CYS A 23 -18.29 10.43 -13.73
CA CYS A 23 -18.22 9.99 -12.34
C CYS A 23 -18.81 8.58 -12.25
N SER A 24 -18.20 7.65 -13.00
CA SER A 24 -18.36 6.22 -12.84
C SER A 24 -17.97 5.90 -11.41
N LYS A 25 -18.98 5.74 -10.54
CA LYS A 25 -18.80 5.23 -9.18
C LYS A 25 -17.95 3.97 -9.31
N LYS A 26 -16.71 4.00 -8.78
CA LYS A 26 -15.76 2.89 -8.96
C LYS A 26 -16.48 1.60 -8.57
N PRO A 27 -16.55 0.58 -9.46
CA PRO A 27 -17.27 -0.64 -9.15
C PRO A 27 -16.64 -1.25 -7.90
N VAL A 28 -17.45 -1.40 -6.84
CA VAL A 28 -16.97 -2.02 -5.61
C VAL A 28 -16.79 -3.50 -5.92
N GLY A 29 -15.53 -3.93 -6.00
CA GLY A 29 -15.18 -5.31 -6.28
C GLY A 29 -15.89 -6.29 -5.35
N ILE A 30 -16.38 -7.39 -5.91
CA ILE A 30 -16.99 -8.49 -5.16
C ILE A 30 -15.98 -9.64 -5.16
N ALA A 31 -15.72 -10.22 -4.00
CA ALA A 31 -14.80 -11.35 -3.85
C ALA A 31 -15.31 -12.59 -4.61
N ARG A 32 -14.48 -13.12 -5.52
CA ARG A 32 -14.69 -14.42 -6.18
C ARG A 32 -14.42 -15.52 -5.15
N LYS A 33 -15.47 -16.11 -4.58
CA LYS A 33 -15.35 -17.10 -3.48
C LYS A 33 -14.79 -18.44 -3.98
N GLU A 34 -15.06 -18.73 -5.24
CA GLU A 34 -14.56 -19.85 -6.03
C GLU A 34 -13.02 -19.85 -6.18
N ASP A 35 -12.35 -18.69 -6.06
CA ASP A 35 -10.90 -18.55 -6.16
C ASP A 35 -10.16 -18.99 -4.88
N ILE A 36 -10.81 -18.82 -3.73
CA ILE A 36 -10.20 -18.94 -2.40
C ILE A 36 -9.48 -20.30 -2.20
N PRO A 37 -10.03 -21.47 -2.61
CA PRO A 37 -9.35 -22.76 -2.48
C PRO A 37 -8.00 -22.86 -3.21
N TYR A 38 -7.79 -22.09 -4.28
CA TYR A 38 -6.54 -22.10 -5.05
C TYR A 38 -5.46 -21.20 -4.43
N ILE A 39 -5.87 -20.09 -3.81
CA ILE A 39 -4.93 -19.08 -3.28
C ILE A 39 -4.70 -19.17 -1.76
N LYS A 40 -5.55 -19.84 -0.97
CA LYS A 40 -5.56 -19.71 0.51
C LYS A 40 -4.19 -19.92 1.18
N CYS A 41 -3.40 -20.90 0.72
CA CYS A 41 -2.06 -21.11 1.26
C CYS A 41 -1.09 -19.96 0.92
N GLN A 42 -1.09 -19.48 -0.32
CA GLN A 42 -0.26 -18.35 -0.77
C GLN A 42 -0.63 -17.06 -0.03
N VAL A 43 -1.93 -16.82 0.21
CA VAL A 43 -2.39 -15.69 1.05
C VAL A 43 -1.85 -15.83 2.47
N CYS A 44 -1.78 -17.05 3.02
CA CYS A 44 -1.25 -17.30 4.35
C CYS A 44 0.27 -17.10 4.45
N GLU A 45 1.03 -17.56 3.46
CA GLU A 45 2.49 -17.32 3.35
C GLU A 45 2.81 -15.83 3.36
N ILE A 46 2.07 -15.03 2.57
CA ILE A 46 2.23 -13.58 2.51
C ILE A 46 1.74 -12.93 3.81
N LEU A 47 0.62 -13.36 4.39
CA LEU A 47 0.09 -12.84 5.65
C LEU A 47 1.09 -13.03 6.81
N ALA A 48 1.72 -14.19 6.94
CA ALA A 48 2.77 -14.44 7.94
C ALA A 48 3.97 -13.49 7.76
N LYS A 49 4.45 -13.33 6.52
CA LYS A 49 5.49 -12.33 6.16
C LYS A 49 5.07 -10.91 6.58
N GLN A 50 3.83 -10.50 6.28
CA GLN A 50 3.33 -9.14 6.55
C GLN A 50 3.15 -8.87 8.04
N LEU A 51 2.53 -9.78 8.80
CA LEU A 51 2.43 -9.72 10.27
C LEU A 51 3.81 -9.50 10.91
N TYR A 52 4.79 -10.33 10.55
CA TYR A 52 6.15 -10.22 11.06
C TYR A 52 6.78 -8.87 10.68
N GLN A 53 6.69 -8.47 9.40
CA GLN A 53 7.28 -7.21 8.92
C GLN A 53 6.67 -5.98 9.58
N GLN A 54 5.36 -5.94 9.80
CA GLN A 54 4.67 -4.82 10.44
C GLN A 54 5.00 -4.74 11.93
N VAL A 55 4.96 -5.86 12.66
CA VAL A 55 5.35 -5.93 14.08
C VAL A 55 6.82 -5.52 14.29
N GLN A 56 7.73 -5.98 13.43
CA GLN A 56 9.15 -5.60 13.50
C GLN A 56 9.38 -4.13 13.12
N SER A 57 8.63 -3.60 12.15
CA SER A 57 8.64 -2.17 11.81
C SER A 57 8.12 -1.31 12.97
N LYS A 58 7.07 -1.75 13.65
CA LYS A 58 6.50 -1.05 14.81
C LYS A 58 7.44 -1.06 16.01
N LYS A 59 8.08 -2.21 16.30
CA LYS A 59 9.17 -2.34 17.29
C LYS A 59 10.34 -1.39 16.98
N ALA A 60 10.65 -1.13 15.71
CA ALA A 60 11.69 -0.18 15.30
C ALA A 60 11.25 1.30 15.45
N GLU A 61 10.01 1.64 15.09
CA GLU A 61 9.45 3.00 15.20
C GLU A 61 9.44 3.52 16.65
N ILE A 62 9.01 2.70 17.61
CA ILE A 62 8.80 3.11 19.00
C ILE A 62 10.05 2.94 19.89
N SER A 63 11.14 2.41 19.34
CA SER A 63 12.42 2.18 20.04
C SER A 63 12.93 3.47 20.70
N PRO A 64 13.40 3.44 21.97
CA PRO A 64 13.73 2.27 22.78
C PRO A 64 12.58 1.67 23.61
N LYS A 65 11.33 2.12 23.43
CA LYS A 65 10.19 1.51 24.13
C LYS A 65 9.96 0.10 23.59
N LYS A 66 9.48 -0.80 24.45
CA LYS A 66 8.96 -2.11 24.01
C LYS A 66 7.58 -1.93 23.39
N ILE A 67 7.27 -2.73 22.37
CA ILE A 67 5.90 -2.88 21.87
C ILE A 67 5.04 -3.55 22.94
N SER A 68 3.79 -3.13 23.09
CA SER A 68 2.82 -3.85 23.91
C SER A 68 2.15 -4.97 23.12
N GLU A 69 1.64 -5.97 23.83
CA GLU A 69 0.81 -7.04 23.24
C GLU A 69 -0.41 -6.46 22.51
N TYR A 70 -1.07 -5.45 23.09
CA TYR A 70 -2.16 -4.71 22.46
C TYR A 70 -1.80 -4.10 21.09
N GLN A 71 -0.59 -3.56 20.93
CA GLN A 71 -0.12 -3.04 19.63
C GLN A 71 0.17 -4.13 18.59
N ILE A 72 0.28 -5.39 19.01
CA ILE A 72 0.40 -6.53 18.11
C ILE A 72 -1.00 -7.08 17.77
N ILE A 73 -1.93 -7.10 18.73
CA ILE A 73 -3.35 -7.40 18.50
C ILE A 73 -3.93 -6.42 17.48
N GLU A 74 -3.71 -5.10 17.65
CA GLU A 74 -4.15 -4.07 16.70
C GLU A 74 -3.63 -4.31 15.28
N ILE A 75 -2.39 -4.83 15.11
CA ILE A 75 -1.87 -5.21 13.80
C ILE A 75 -2.58 -6.47 13.27
N ALA A 76 -2.77 -7.50 14.12
CA ALA A 76 -3.41 -8.76 13.74
C ALA A 76 -4.90 -8.61 13.36
N GLU A 77 -5.67 -7.77 14.07
CA GLU A 77 -7.06 -7.44 13.74
C GLU A 77 -7.17 -6.74 12.37
N ASN A 78 -6.22 -5.85 12.06
CA ASN A 78 -6.35 -4.90 10.94
C ASN A 78 -5.62 -5.33 9.65
N VAL A 79 -4.69 -6.29 9.71
CA VAL A 79 -3.92 -6.77 8.54
C VAL A 79 -4.76 -7.35 7.39
N CYS A 80 -5.99 -7.80 7.68
CA CYS A 80 -6.96 -8.32 6.70
C CYS A 80 -8.15 -7.37 6.42
N ASN A 81 -8.04 -6.08 6.75
CA ASN A 81 -9.11 -5.08 6.64
C ASN A 81 -8.72 -3.95 5.68
N LEU A 82 -9.22 -3.92 4.44
CA LEU A 82 -8.78 -2.95 3.42
C LEU A 82 -9.01 -1.47 3.77
N LYS A 83 -9.81 -1.16 4.80
CA LYS A 83 -9.96 0.22 5.34
C LYS A 83 -8.75 0.69 6.17
N LYS A 84 -7.82 -0.21 6.47
CA LYS A 84 -6.70 0.00 7.39
C LYS A 84 -5.38 -0.03 6.63
N VAL A 85 -4.36 0.65 7.15
CA VAL A 85 -3.05 0.76 6.46
C VAL A 85 -2.23 -0.53 6.61
N GLU A 86 -2.56 -1.31 7.62
CA GLU A 86 -2.08 -2.66 7.92
C GLU A 86 -2.45 -3.66 6.81
N ALA A 87 -3.47 -3.37 6.00
CA ALA A 87 -3.90 -4.18 4.85
C ALA A 87 -3.46 -3.63 3.48
N ASP A 88 -2.68 -2.53 3.42
CA ASP A 88 -2.24 -1.94 2.14
C ASP A 88 -1.38 -2.88 1.28
N TRP A 89 -0.85 -3.96 1.87
CA TRP A 89 -0.15 -5.03 1.14
C TRP A 89 -1.06 -5.81 0.19
N ILE A 90 -2.36 -5.94 0.50
CA ILE A 90 -3.34 -6.63 -0.36
C ILE A 90 -3.50 -5.88 -1.68
N LEU A 91 -3.41 -4.55 -1.65
CA LEU A 91 -3.48 -3.69 -2.84
C LEU A 91 -2.26 -3.85 -3.76
N ARG A 92 -1.20 -4.56 -3.34
CA ARG A 92 0.02 -4.75 -4.13
C ARG A 92 0.06 -6.11 -4.83
N ILE A 93 -1.02 -6.88 -4.77
CA ILE A 93 -1.04 -8.26 -5.25
C ILE A 93 -2.06 -8.43 -6.38
N ASP A 94 -1.63 -9.11 -7.44
CA ASP A 94 -2.42 -9.52 -8.60
C ASP A 94 -2.60 -11.06 -8.59
N ILE A 95 -3.75 -11.58 -9.03
CA ILE A 95 -4.02 -13.03 -9.11
C ILE A 95 -3.75 -13.53 -10.53
N VAL A 96 -2.47 -13.81 -10.82
CA VAL A 96 -2.02 -14.19 -12.15
C VAL A 96 -2.32 -15.67 -12.44
N GLU A 97 -2.98 -15.93 -13.57
CA GLU A 97 -3.29 -17.27 -14.04
C GLU A 97 -2.06 -17.88 -14.75
N LYS A 98 -1.64 -19.08 -14.32
CA LYS A 98 -0.51 -19.81 -14.89
C LYS A 98 -0.88 -21.28 -15.12
N GLU A 99 -1.15 -21.64 -16.37
CA GLU A 99 -1.45 -23.00 -16.83
C GLU A 99 -2.63 -23.67 -16.09
N ASP A 100 -2.37 -24.35 -14.97
CA ASP A 100 -3.34 -25.06 -14.14
C ASP A 100 -3.51 -24.47 -12.73
N ARG A 101 -2.91 -23.31 -12.43
CA ARG A 101 -2.88 -22.70 -11.09
C ARG A 101 -2.98 -21.18 -11.09
N LEU A 102 -3.55 -20.63 -10.01
CA LEU A 102 -3.45 -19.21 -9.68
C LEU A 102 -2.16 -18.95 -8.88
N GLU A 103 -1.45 -17.87 -9.18
CA GLU A 103 -0.28 -17.42 -8.43
C GLU A 103 -0.40 -15.95 -8.02
N LEU A 104 -0.08 -15.66 -6.76
CA LEU A 104 -0.10 -14.28 -6.24
C LEU A 104 1.20 -13.56 -6.57
N VAL A 105 1.11 -12.45 -7.30
CA VAL A 105 2.28 -11.66 -7.75
C VAL A 105 2.32 -10.31 -7.04
N GLU A 106 3.42 -10.00 -6.36
CA GLU A 106 3.63 -8.75 -5.60
C GLU A 106 4.26 -7.66 -6.50
N HIS A 107 3.64 -6.47 -6.53
CA HIS A 107 4.02 -5.31 -7.34
C HIS A 107 4.55 -4.13 -6.48
N ASP A 108 5.47 -3.34 -7.05
CA ASP A 108 6.06 -2.15 -6.40
C ASP A 108 5.05 -1.03 -6.09
N SER A 109 3.94 -0.98 -6.84
CA SER A 109 2.86 0.00 -6.73
C SER A 109 1.56 -0.62 -6.23
N GLU A 110 0.76 0.13 -5.47
CA GLU A 110 -0.60 -0.27 -5.11
C GLU A 110 -1.54 -0.15 -6.32
N GLY A 111 -2.38 -1.15 -6.56
CA GLY A 111 -3.39 -1.24 -7.61
C GLY A 111 -4.77 -0.76 -7.15
N GLN A 112 -5.65 -0.49 -8.12
CA GLN A 112 -7.06 -0.21 -7.86
C GLN A 112 -7.77 -1.48 -7.41
N CYS A 113 -8.58 -1.35 -6.35
CA CYS A 113 -9.16 -2.48 -5.68
C CYS A 113 -10.43 -2.95 -6.41
N ASN A 114 -10.28 -4.04 -7.18
CA ASN A 114 -11.26 -4.71 -8.03
C ASN A 114 -11.80 -6.01 -7.35
N SER A 115 -12.26 -7.01 -8.11
CA SER A 115 -12.67 -8.30 -7.52
C SER A 115 -11.52 -9.04 -6.81
N GLU A 116 -10.27 -8.85 -7.26
CA GLU A 116 -9.12 -9.65 -6.82
C GLU A 116 -8.58 -9.24 -5.45
N CYS A 117 -8.41 -7.94 -5.19
CA CYS A 117 -8.08 -7.45 -3.84
C CYS A 117 -9.12 -7.91 -2.81
N LYS A 118 -10.38 -8.06 -3.22
CA LYS A 118 -11.51 -8.49 -2.38
C LYS A 118 -11.53 -10.00 -2.18
N THR A 119 -11.15 -10.76 -3.19
CA THR A 119 -10.84 -12.20 -3.08
C THR A 119 -9.69 -12.44 -2.09
N ILE A 120 -8.60 -11.67 -2.16
CA ILE A 120 -7.46 -11.78 -1.24
C ILE A 120 -7.84 -11.33 0.17
N GLU A 121 -8.58 -10.22 0.34
CA GLU A 121 -9.11 -9.79 1.64
C GLU A 121 -9.98 -10.88 2.28
N ARG A 122 -10.89 -11.48 1.51
CA ARG A 122 -11.77 -12.55 2.00
C ARG A 122 -10.98 -13.81 2.36
N ALA A 123 -10.00 -14.20 1.55
CA ALA A 123 -9.10 -15.31 1.84
C ALA A 123 -8.22 -15.04 3.08
N CYS A 124 -7.76 -13.80 3.29
CA CYS A 124 -7.02 -13.37 4.47
C CYS A 124 -7.86 -13.54 5.74
N GLN A 125 -9.12 -13.08 5.70
CA GLN A 125 -10.08 -13.28 6.79
C GLN A 125 -10.35 -14.77 7.06
N ASP A 126 -10.45 -15.61 6.03
CA ASP A 126 -10.59 -17.07 6.19
C ASP A 126 -9.30 -17.78 6.66
N VAL A 127 -8.14 -17.11 6.59
CA VAL A 127 -6.89 -17.57 7.19
C VAL A 127 -6.79 -17.15 8.66
N MET A 128 -7.00 -15.87 8.97
CA MET A 128 -6.87 -15.34 10.32
C MET A 128 -7.99 -15.84 11.26
N GLY A 129 -9.23 -15.90 10.77
CA GLY A 129 -10.38 -16.41 11.52
C GLY A 129 -10.63 -15.60 12.81
N TYR A 130 -10.43 -16.26 13.95
CA TYR A 130 -10.52 -15.70 15.30
C TYR A 130 -9.20 -15.89 16.09
N SER A 131 -8.09 -16.10 15.37
CA SER A 131 -6.76 -16.35 15.94
C SER A 131 -5.84 -15.13 15.88
N ASP A 132 -6.41 -13.93 15.72
CA ASP A 132 -5.71 -12.64 15.86
C ASP A 132 -5.00 -12.52 17.22
N THR A 133 -5.69 -12.88 18.30
CA THR A 133 -5.12 -12.97 19.67
C THR A 133 -4.06 -14.05 19.79
N ASP A 134 -4.30 -15.28 19.31
CA ASP A 134 -3.31 -16.38 19.30
C ASP A 134 -2.00 -15.97 18.60
N VAL A 135 -2.14 -15.36 17.43
CA VAL A 135 -1.04 -14.85 16.59
C VAL A 135 -0.31 -13.69 17.28
N ALA A 136 -1.03 -12.80 17.93
CA ALA A 136 -0.44 -11.68 18.66
C ALA A 136 0.34 -12.15 19.90
N GLU A 137 -0.20 -13.09 20.66
CA GLU A 137 0.47 -13.73 21.79
C GLU A 137 1.80 -14.38 21.34
N TYR A 138 1.76 -15.15 20.24
CA TYR A 138 2.92 -15.79 19.63
C TYR A 138 4.00 -14.78 19.19
N LEU A 139 3.59 -13.68 18.57
CA LEU A 139 4.46 -12.58 18.12
C LEU A 139 4.99 -11.68 19.26
N TYR A 140 4.33 -11.71 20.42
CA TYR A 140 4.73 -10.99 21.63
C TYR A 140 5.71 -11.79 22.49
N LYS A 141 5.39 -13.06 22.79
CA LYS A 141 6.18 -13.93 23.69
C LYS A 141 7.55 -14.32 23.12
N SER A 142 7.77 -14.18 21.81
CA SER A 142 8.87 -14.82 21.11
C SER A 142 9.84 -13.89 20.37
N LYS A 143 10.98 -14.47 20.00
CA LYS A 143 11.83 -14.01 18.88
C LYS A 143 11.78 -15.03 17.74
N HIS A 144 10.61 -15.61 17.46
CA HIS A 144 10.45 -16.54 16.35
C HIS A 144 10.73 -15.86 15.01
N ASP A 145 11.26 -16.64 14.09
CA ASP A 145 11.46 -16.31 12.69
C ASP A 145 10.15 -16.41 11.88
N ILE A 146 10.22 -16.04 10.61
CA ILE A 146 9.06 -16.03 9.70
C ILE A 146 8.56 -17.45 9.40
N ASP A 147 9.45 -18.44 9.31
CA ASP A 147 9.07 -19.83 8.98
C ASP A 147 8.35 -20.47 10.17
N SER A 148 8.82 -20.22 11.39
CA SER A 148 8.14 -20.63 12.63
C SER A 148 6.71 -20.04 12.72
N LEU A 149 6.55 -18.74 12.47
CA LEU A 149 5.23 -18.09 12.40
C LEU A 149 4.34 -18.67 11.29
N PHE A 150 4.91 -18.92 10.11
CA PHE A 150 4.23 -19.54 8.98
C PHE A 150 3.70 -20.94 9.33
N ASN A 151 4.50 -21.78 9.98
CA ASN A 151 4.04 -23.11 10.41
C ASN A 151 2.84 -22.98 11.37
N TYR A 152 2.96 -22.14 12.39
CA TYR A 152 1.92 -21.91 13.39
C TYR A 152 0.60 -21.41 12.76
N LEU A 153 0.65 -20.33 11.98
CA LEU A 153 -0.55 -19.74 11.37
C LEU A 153 -1.12 -20.61 10.24
N CYS A 154 -0.28 -21.15 9.36
CA CYS A 154 -0.72 -21.74 8.09
C CYS A 154 -0.92 -23.26 8.11
N LYS A 155 -0.34 -23.96 9.09
CA LYS A 155 -0.48 -25.42 9.25
C LYS A 155 -1.25 -25.78 10.50
N ASP A 156 -0.94 -25.16 11.64
CA ASP A 156 -1.51 -25.57 12.93
C ASP A 156 -2.88 -24.91 13.17
N LEU A 157 -2.95 -23.57 13.11
CA LEU A 157 -4.17 -22.79 13.32
C LEU A 157 -5.13 -22.89 12.12
N SER A 158 -4.84 -22.16 11.04
CA SER A 158 -5.76 -22.01 9.89
C SER A 158 -5.85 -23.22 8.98
N LYS A 159 -4.87 -24.15 9.10
CA LYS A 159 -4.71 -25.39 8.31
C LYS A 159 -4.66 -25.19 6.79
N SER A 160 -4.47 -23.94 6.35
CA SER A 160 -4.59 -23.48 4.96
C SER A 160 -3.54 -24.07 4.02
N CYS A 161 -2.38 -24.47 4.54
CA CYS A 161 -1.28 -25.09 3.79
C CYS A 161 -1.11 -26.60 4.03
N ASN A 162 -2.06 -27.27 4.71
CA ASN A 162 -1.97 -28.71 4.99
C ASN A 162 -2.34 -29.60 3.79
N LYS A 163 -2.84 -29.00 2.71
CA LYS A 163 -3.09 -29.65 1.42
C LYS A 163 -2.55 -28.74 0.32
N LYS A 164 -2.06 -29.33 -0.77
CA LYS A 164 -1.74 -28.56 -1.97
C LYS A 164 -3.03 -27.96 -2.55
N PRO A 165 -2.99 -26.75 -3.13
CA PRO A 165 -4.12 -26.22 -3.90
C PRO A 165 -4.56 -27.21 -5.00
N PRO A 166 -5.88 -27.33 -5.28
CA PRO A 166 -6.36 -28.10 -6.41
C PRO A 166 -6.00 -27.42 -7.74
N PRO A 167 -6.02 -28.13 -8.88
CA PRO A 167 -5.90 -27.52 -10.21
C PRO A 167 -7.10 -26.64 -10.54
N VAL A 168 -6.87 -25.56 -11.28
CA VAL A 168 -7.87 -24.57 -11.69
C VAL A 168 -8.69 -25.10 -12.89
N PRO A 169 -10.04 -24.96 -12.89
CA PRO A 169 -10.88 -25.31 -14.03
C PRO A 169 -10.56 -24.47 -15.27
N LYS A 170 -10.49 -25.10 -16.45
CA LYS A 170 -10.16 -24.43 -17.72
C LYS A 170 -11.26 -23.50 -18.23
N ASP A 171 -12.51 -23.73 -17.82
CA ASP A 171 -13.69 -22.96 -18.20
C ASP A 171 -13.93 -21.75 -17.27
N ARG A 172 -12.95 -21.43 -16.42
CA ARG A 172 -12.91 -20.25 -15.55
C ARG A 172 -12.88 -18.97 -16.38
N THR A 173 -13.60 -17.93 -15.95
CA THR A 173 -13.43 -16.56 -16.45
C THR A 173 -12.19 -15.90 -15.84
N PRO A 174 -11.26 -15.37 -16.66
CA PRO A 174 -10.02 -14.77 -16.16
C PRO A 174 -10.18 -13.61 -15.18
N GLY A 175 -9.05 -13.24 -14.57
CA GLY A 175 -8.89 -12.07 -13.70
C GLY A 175 -9.23 -10.71 -14.35
N GLU A 176 -9.32 -9.68 -13.51
CA GLU A 176 -9.38 -8.28 -13.94
C GLU A 176 -7.96 -7.69 -13.86
N PRO A 177 -7.33 -7.28 -14.98
CA PRO A 177 -5.89 -7.00 -15.01
C PRO A 177 -5.47 -5.87 -14.07
N PHE A 178 -4.30 -6.01 -13.44
CA PHE A 178 -3.73 -5.03 -12.53
C PHE A 178 -3.72 -3.58 -13.08
N VAL A 179 -4.50 -2.69 -12.46
CA VAL A 179 -4.47 -1.25 -12.75
C VAL A 179 -3.78 -0.51 -11.60
N ALA A 180 -2.50 -0.14 -11.78
CA ALA A 180 -1.75 0.62 -10.79
C ALA A 180 -2.42 1.98 -10.46
N LYS A 181 -2.59 2.29 -9.18
CA LYS A 181 -2.97 3.63 -8.71
C LYS A 181 -1.83 4.61 -8.97
N SER A 182 -2.18 5.89 -9.16
CA SER A 182 -1.17 6.95 -9.08
C SER A 182 -0.66 7.10 -7.64
N SER A 183 0.61 7.45 -7.46
CA SER A 183 1.20 7.65 -6.12
C SER A 183 0.45 8.68 -5.29
N LYS A 184 -0.05 9.76 -5.92
CA LYS A 184 -0.91 10.77 -5.27
C LYS A 184 -2.24 10.20 -4.77
N GLU A 185 -2.81 9.22 -5.47
CA GLU A 185 -4.05 8.56 -5.06
C GLU A 185 -3.79 7.61 -3.88
N ALA A 186 -2.71 6.82 -3.92
CA ALA A 186 -2.28 5.97 -2.81
C ALA A 186 -1.94 6.77 -1.54
N GLU A 187 -1.14 7.84 -1.64
CA GLU A 187 -0.79 8.71 -0.50
C GLU A 187 -2.03 9.37 0.12
N MET A 188 -3.01 9.81 -0.70
CA MET A 188 -4.25 10.42 -0.23
C MET A 188 -5.19 9.39 0.42
N GLU A 189 -5.32 8.19 -0.15
CA GLU A 189 -6.13 7.10 0.43
C GLU A 189 -5.54 6.65 1.77
N LYS A 190 -4.21 6.48 1.86
CA LYS A 190 -3.51 6.14 3.11
C LYS A 190 -3.71 7.20 4.20
N LEU A 191 -3.78 8.49 3.83
CA LEU A 191 -4.11 9.56 4.77
C LEU A 191 -5.53 9.40 5.32
N LEU A 192 -6.53 9.15 4.47
CA LEU A 192 -7.92 8.92 4.89
C LEU A 192 -8.06 7.70 5.81
N LYS A 193 -7.43 6.57 5.46
CA LYS A 193 -7.39 5.36 6.32
C LYS A 193 -6.82 5.64 7.70
N SER A 194 -5.79 6.49 7.79
CA SER A 194 -5.19 6.89 9.07
C SER A 194 -6.08 7.78 9.95
N MET A 195 -7.14 8.37 9.39
CA MET A 195 -8.12 9.18 10.13
C MET A 195 -9.33 8.35 10.61
N GLU A 196 -9.73 7.29 9.91
CA GLU A 196 -10.83 6.39 10.31
C GLU A 196 -10.61 5.66 11.65
N GLY A 197 -9.40 5.70 12.22
CA GLY A 197 -9.06 5.07 13.49
C GLY A 197 -9.06 5.97 14.73
N MET A 198 -9.30 7.28 14.62
CA MET A 198 -9.09 8.20 15.75
C MET A 198 -10.33 8.36 16.65
N PRO A 199 -10.29 7.92 17.93
CA PRO A 199 -11.42 8.11 18.83
C PRO A 199 -11.56 9.59 19.21
N GLY A 200 -12.76 10.16 19.02
CA GLY A 200 -13.07 11.54 19.43
C GLY A 200 -13.82 12.42 18.42
N ALA A 201 -14.20 11.91 17.24
CA ALA A 201 -14.89 12.70 16.21
C ALA A 201 -16.34 12.25 15.88
N PRO A 202 -17.26 12.08 16.85
CA PRO A 202 -18.67 11.82 16.56
C PRO A 202 -19.33 13.07 15.94
N GLY A 203 -19.66 13.02 14.66
CA GLY A 203 -20.50 14.04 14.00
C GLY A 203 -19.87 14.81 12.83
N MET A 204 -18.55 14.72 12.61
CA MET A 204 -17.96 15.27 11.38
C MET A 204 -18.42 14.44 10.17
N LYS A 205 -19.17 15.06 9.25
CA LYS A 205 -19.51 14.45 7.96
C LYS A 205 -18.23 14.23 7.16
N MET A 206 -17.98 13.00 6.71
CA MET A 206 -16.95 12.75 5.70
C MET A 206 -17.36 13.42 4.39
N TYR A 207 -16.66 14.47 4.02
CA TYR A 207 -16.73 15.04 2.68
C TYR A 207 -16.07 14.10 1.68
N SER A 208 -16.78 13.77 0.61
CA SER A 208 -16.23 13.00 -0.51
C SER A 208 -15.18 13.83 -1.25
N ARG A 209 -14.35 13.20 -2.08
CA ARG A 209 -13.34 13.91 -2.88
C ARG A 209 -13.95 15.03 -3.73
N ASP A 210 -15.16 14.82 -4.21
CA ASP A 210 -15.87 15.76 -5.07
C ASP A 210 -16.43 16.97 -4.28
N ASP A 211 -16.88 16.75 -3.03
CA ASP A 211 -17.32 17.82 -2.12
C ASP A 211 -16.15 18.76 -1.77
N LEU A 212 -14.98 18.19 -1.46
CA LEU A 212 -13.75 18.92 -1.17
C LEU A 212 -13.21 19.72 -2.37
N MET A 213 -13.52 19.31 -3.59
CA MET A 213 -13.23 20.11 -4.79
C MET A 213 -14.23 21.26 -4.97
N ASN A 214 -15.53 21.00 -4.75
CA ASN A 214 -16.59 22.00 -4.90
C ASN A 214 -16.56 23.10 -3.83
N MET A 215 -16.11 22.81 -2.60
CA MET A 215 -16.04 23.80 -1.51
C MET A 215 -15.06 24.94 -1.73
N LYS A 216 -14.20 24.89 -2.76
CA LYS A 216 -13.09 25.82 -2.96
C LYS A 216 -13.48 27.20 -3.54
N ASN A 217 -14.76 27.58 -3.50
CA ASN A 217 -15.29 28.76 -4.20
C ASN A 217 -16.05 29.76 -3.30
N PHE A 218 -15.94 29.67 -1.97
CA PHE A 218 -16.44 30.72 -1.07
C PHE A 218 -15.41 31.82 -0.86
N GLY A 219 -15.55 32.86 -1.68
CA GLY A 219 -14.87 34.15 -1.59
C GLY A 219 -15.59 35.13 -2.51
N GLY A 220 -16.48 35.95 -1.94
CA GLY A 220 -17.45 36.75 -2.68
C GLY A 220 -18.39 37.52 -1.76
N GLU A 221 -17.80 38.54 -1.11
CA GLU A 221 -18.27 39.86 -0.65
C GLU A 221 -19.77 40.19 -0.46
N ASN A 222 -19.96 41.26 0.33
CA ASN A 222 -21.20 41.97 0.72
C ASN A 222 -21.98 41.31 1.88
N GLU A 223 -22.53 42.01 2.86
CA GLU A 223 -22.36 43.32 3.54
C GLU A 223 -23.71 43.55 4.27
N ASP A 224 -23.63 43.93 5.55
CA ASP A 224 -24.59 44.67 6.40
C ASP A 224 -26.06 44.22 6.52
N ASP A 225 -26.45 43.83 7.76
CA ASP A 225 -27.33 44.65 8.64
C ASP A 225 -27.40 44.04 10.07
N ASP A 226 -27.45 44.90 11.10
CA ASP A 226 -27.69 44.59 12.54
C ASP A 226 -29.19 44.23 12.77
N GLU A 227 -29.77 43.79 13.90
CA GLU A 227 -29.53 43.75 15.37
C GLU A 227 -30.08 42.38 15.91
N ASP A 228 -29.97 41.92 17.18
CA ASP A 228 -28.91 41.77 18.21
C ASP A 228 -29.48 40.82 19.33
N GLU A 229 -28.72 40.47 20.39
CA GLU A 229 -29.09 39.73 21.64
C GLU A 229 -29.59 38.25 21.51
N ASP A 230 -29.18 37.24 22.31
CA ASP A 230 -28.39 37.25 23.57
C ASP A 230 -27.69 35.89 23.94
N ASP A 231 -26.72 35.99 24.86
CA ASP A 231 -26.17 35.02 25.85
C ASP A 231 -25.26 33.77 25.54
N ASP A 232 -24.27 33.62 26.44
CA ASP A 232 -23.34 32.53 26.88
C ASP A 232 -22.69 31.49 25.90
N GLY A 233 -21.36 31.22 26.03
CA GLY A 233 -20.70 30.18 25.20
C GLY A 233 -19.20 29.76 25.28
N ASP A 234 -18.29 30.45 26.00
CA ASP A 234 -16.90 30.02 26.32
C ASP A 234 -15.86 29.76 25.16
N THR A 235 -14.58 29.59 25.54
CA THR A 235 -13.42 29.00 24.80
C THR A 235 -12.63 29.85 23.80
N GLY A 236 -12.02 30.95 24.29
CA GLY A 236 -10.95 31.65 23.56
C GLY A 236 -9.74 30.75 23.23
N PHE A 237 -9.56 30.43 21.94
CA PHE A 237 -8.58 29.43 21.46
C PHE A 237 -7.11 29.84 21.75
N PRO A 238 -6.32 29.04 22.49
CA PRO A 238 -5.01 29.49 22.98
C PRO A 238 -3.95 29.55 21.87
N SER A 239 -3.57 30.79 21.49
CA SER A 239 -2.61 31.14 20.42
C SER A 239 -1.22 30.48 20.51
N LYS A 240 -0.87 29.87 21.66
CA LYS A 240 0.34 29.06 21.83
C LYS A 240 0.32 27.76 21.01
N LEU A 241 -0.86 27.17 20.74
CA LEU A 241 -0.98 25.86 20.08
C LEU A 241 -0.47 25.88 18.63
N GLY A 242 -0.86 26.88 17.84
CA GLY A 242 -0.42 27.03 16.44
C GLY A 242 1.11 27.17 16.30
N LYS A 243 1.78 27.77 17.30
CA LYS A 243 3.24 27.93 17.31
C LYS A 243 3.96 26.59 17.56
N VAL A 244 3.35 25.68 18.33
CA VAL A 244 3.86 24.30 18.53
C VAL A 244 3.67 23.47 17.27
N LEU A 245 2.49 23.54 16.63
CA LEU A 245 2.20 22.82 15.38
C LEU A 245 3.18 23.21 14.27
N ARG A 246 3.37 24.52 14.00
CA ARG A 246 4.29 25.01 12.96
C ARG A 246 5.76 24.66 13.24
N SER A 247 6.15 24.50 14.51
CA SER A 247 7.49 24.03 14.88
C SER A 247 7.68 22.55 14.54
N LYS A 248 6.68 21.71 14.89
CA LYS A 248 6.68 20.26 14.65
C LYS A 248 6.57 19.88 13.16
N GLU A 249 5.99 20.75 12.35
CA GLU A 249 5.92 20.60 10.90
C GLU A 249 7.29 20.79 10.22
N ASN A 250 8.02 21.84 10.60
CA ASN A 250 9.40 22.07 10.14
C ASN A 250 10.33 20.90 10.51
N GLU A 251 10.22 20.38 11.73
CA GLU A 251 11.01 19.25 12.22
C GLU A 251 10.74 17.95 11.44
N LYS A 252 9.48 17.68 11.09
CA LYS A 252 9.11 16.58 10.17
C LYS A 252 9.70 16.77 8.76
N GLY A 253 9.85 18.01 8.30
CA GLY A 253 10.50 18.36 7.04
C GLY A 253 11.97 17.96 7.01
N ASP A 254 12.75 18.41 7.99
CA ASP A 254 14.18 18.06 8.13
C ASP A 254 14.38 16.55 8.29
N TRP A 255 13.60 15.88 9.13
CA TRP A 255 13.65 14.42 9.29
C TRP A 255 13.48 13.65 7.97
N LYS A 256 12.50 14.05 7.12
CA LYS A 256 12.32 13.46 5.78
C LYS A 256 13.51 13.70 4.86
N GLN A 257 14.14 14.87 4.91
CA GLN A 257 15.36 15.15 4.14
C GLN A 257 16.55 14.32 4.64
N LYS A 258 16.70 14.18 5.96
CA LYS A 258 17.76 13.41 6.64
C LYS A 258 17.70 11.93 6.28
N ILE A 259 16.50 11.33 6.28
CA ILE A 259 16.29 9.95 5.80
C ILE A 259 16.59 9.82 4.31
N ARG A 260 16.07 10.70 3.45
CA ARG A 260 16.35 10.64 2.00
C ARG A 260 17.85 10.75 1.72
N LYS A 261 18.57 11.62 2.42
CA LYS A 261 20.02 11.75 2.33
C LYS A 261 20.74 10.48 2.78
N GLY A 262 20.37 9.88 3.91
CA GLY A 262 20.93 8.60 4.37
C GLY A 262 20.73 7.44 3.38
N ILE A 263 19.58 7.37 2.71
CA ILE A 263 19.30 6.38 1.65
C ILE A 263 20.15 6.65 0.39
N VAL A 264 20.31 7.91 -0.01
CA VAL A 264 21.18 8.29 -1.14
C VAL A 264 22.65 7.98 -0.83
N ASP A 265 23.15 8.35 0.35
CA ASP A 265 24.54 8.14 0.75
C ASP A 265 24.89 6.64 0.93
N THR A 266 23.97 5.82 1.45
CA THR A 266 24.13 4.37 1.47
C THR A 266 24.05 3.76 0.07
N SER A 267 23.11 4.19 -0.79
CA SER A 267 23.02 3.69 -2.18
C SER A 267 24.25 4.04 -3.03
N THR A 268 24.83 5.23 -2.85
CA THR A 268 26.06 5.62 -3.56
C THR A 268 27.29 4.91 -3.00
N THR A 269 27.32 4.62 -1.70
CA THR A 269 28.36 3.77 -1.09
C THR A 269 28.29 2.33 -1.59
N LEU A 270 27.09 1.76 -1.68
CA LEU A 270 26.86 0.43 -2.28
C LEU A 270 27.24 0.41 -3.77
N LYS A 271 26.90 1.44 -4.55
CA LYS A 271 27.35 1.59 -5.96
C LYS A 271 28.89 1.69 -6.07
N LYS A 272 29.56 2.40 -5.16
CA LYS A 272 31.04 2.44 -5.07
C LYS A 272 31.64 1.07 -4.74
N HIS A 273 31.01 0.29 -3.85
CA HIS A 273 31.47 -1.07 -3.54
C HIS A 273 31.20 -2.05 -4.69
N ALA A 274 30.02 -2.03 -5.30
CA ALA A 274 29.68 -2.88 -6.45
C ALA A 274 30.59 -2.62 -7.66
N THR A 275 30.86 -1.36 -8.00
CA THR A 275 31.82 -1.00 -9.07
C THR A 275 33.26 -1.39 -8.72
N LYS A 276 33.68 -1.28 -7.45
CA LYS A 276 35.01 -1.73 -6.99
C LYS A 276 35.16 -3.26 -7.07
N VAL A 277 34.12 -4.02 -6.72
CA VAL A 277 34.07 -5.50 -6.86
C VAL A 277 34.04 -5.92 -8.33
N SER A 278 33.19 -5.29 -9.15
CA SER A 278 33.12 -5.54 -10.60
C SER A 278 34.46 -5.29 -11.29
N ASN A 279 35.12 -4.16 -11.01
CA ASN A 279 36.46 -3.87 -11.52
C ASN A 279 37.53 -4.88 -11.03
N ARG A 280 37.40 -5.41 -9.80
CA ARG A 280 38.32 -6.44 -9.28
C ARG A 280 38.13 -7.78 -10.00
N LEU A 281 36.88 -8.18 -10.23
CA LEU A 281 36.51 -9.34 -11.05
C LEU A 281 37.00 -9.18 -12.49
N GLN A 282 36.73 -8.05 -13.15
CA GLN A 282 37.13 -7.82 -14.54
C GLN A 282 38.66 -7.86 -14.70
N ARG A 283 39.43 -7.34 -13.73
CA ARG A 283 40.90 -7.47 -13.70
C ARG A 283 41.36 -8.92 -13.50
N TRP A 284 40.73 -9.67 -12.60
CA TRP A 284 41.03 -11.10 -12.39
C TRP A 284 40.75 -11.94 -13.65
N TRP A 285 39.60 -11.75 -14.29
CA TRP A 285 39.24 -12.40 -15.55
C TRP A 285 40.19 -12.05 -16.70
N LYS A 286 40.61 -10.78 -16.84
CA LYS A 286 41.63 -10.36 -17.81
C LYS A 286 42.99 -11.02 -17.54
N GLY A 287 43.43 -11.07 -16.28
CA GLY A 287 44.66 -11.77 -15.88
C GLY A 287 44.63 -13.28 -16.13
N LYS A 288 43.46 -13.92 -15.94
CA LYS A 288 43.28 -15.35 -16.23
C LYS A 288 43.35 -15.64 -17.75
N LYS A 289 42.84 -14.74 -18.60
CA LYS A 289 43.00 -14.84 -20.08
C LYS A 289 44.45 -14.65 -20.52
N THR A 290 45.19 -13.66 -19.99
CA THR A 290 46.61 -13.48 -20.38
C THR A 290 47.52 -14.60 -19.89
N ALA A 291 47.24 -15.19 -18.73
CA ALA A 291 47.90 -16.42 -18.28
C ALA A 291 47.63 -17.61 -19.21
N SER A 292 46.38 -17.80 -19.66
CA SER A 292 46.01 -18.85 -20.62
C SER A 292 46.72 -18.68 -21.97
N SER A 293 46.85 -17.44 -22.45
CA SER A 293 47.53 -17.12 -23.72
C SER A 293 49.04 -17.36 -23.71
N LYS A 294 49.65 -17.59 -22.54
CA LYS A 294 51.11 -17.77 -22.39
C LYS A 294 51.55 -19.23 -22.32
N LYS A 295 50.63 -20.18 -22.49
CA LYS A 295 50.88 -21.63 -22.29
C LYS A 295 50.83 -22.50 -23.56
N SER A 296 50.79 -21.88 -24.74
CA SER A 296 50.63 -22.57 -26.04
C SER A 296 51.85 -22.44 -26.97
N SER A 297 53.07 -22.46 -26.43
CA SER A 297 54.29 -22.24 -27.23
C SER A 297 55.55 -22.98 -26.73
N LYS A 298 55.48 -24.30 -26.46
CA LYS A 298 56.63 -25.22 -26.64
C LYS A 298 56.24 -26.71 -26.58
N SER A 299 56.33 -27.38 -27.74
CA SER A 299 56.43 -28.84 -27.99
C SER A 299 56.17 -29.06 -29.49
N GLU A 300 57.13 -28.72 -30.36
CA GLU A 300 58.19 -29.63 -30.84
C GLU A 300 57.67 -30.78 -31.72
N LEU A 301 57.74 -30.54 -33.03
CA LEU A 301 58.31 -31.45 -34.03
C LEU A 301 58.94 -30.59 -35.14
#